data_AF-F8F8K0-F1
#
_entry.id   AF-F8F8K0-F1
#
_cell.length_a   1.000
_cell.length_b   1.000
_cell.length_c   1.000
_cell.angle_alpha   90.00
_cell.angle_beta   90.00
_cell.angle_gamma   90.00
#
_symmetry.space_group_name_H-M   'P 1'
#
loop_
_entity.id
_entity.type
_entity.pdbx_description
1 polymer ?
#
loop_
_entity_poly.entity_id
_entity_poly.type
_entity_poly.pdbx_seq_one_letter_code
_entity_poly.pdbx_strand_id
1 'polypeptide(L)'
;MPPLLQLVRRAAVCAAALYMVGSAAGKLLEGQSISIMDLFLLVLVLHTLLNTFTWNSMEEERDERGRTISTESAAFSYHVLLVLLLLMFIVDLWLGRRNGEFVSNVPLFVVLCAALILQPVVEWWKARKHR
;
A
#
# COMPACT_ATOMS: atom_id res chain seq x y z
N MET A 1 1.99 -14.07 23.71
CA MET A 1 0.63 -13.50 23.98
C MET A 1 -0.37 -14.62 24.22
N PRO A 2 -1.40 -14.46 25.08
CA PRO A 2 -2.40 -15.50 25.30
C PRO A 2 -3.27 -15.72 24.05
N PRO A 3 -3.64 -16.97 23.73
CA PRO A 3 -4.33 -17.32 22.48
C PRO A 3 -5.70 -16.64 22.31
N LEU A 4 -6.37 -16.32 23.41
CA LEU A 4 -7.66 -15.61 23.41
C LEU A 4 -7.53 -14.17 22.88
N LEU A 5 -6.45 -13.47 23.20
CA LEU A 5 -6.26 -12.07 22.76
C LEU A 5 -6.06 -11.99 21.24
N GLN A 6 -5.40 -12.98 20.64
CA GLN A 6 -5.21 -13.06 19.20
C GLN A 6 -6.51 -13.33 18.45
N LEU A 7 -7.35 -14.21 18.99
CA LEU A 7 -8.65 -14.52 18.40
C LEU A 7 -9.59 -13.30 18.45
N VAL A 8 -9.61 -12.59 19.58
CA VAL A 8 -10.37 -11.34 19.74
C VAL A 8 -9.86 -10.26 18.78
N ARG A 9 -8.54 -10.10 18.62
CA ARG A 9 -7.95 -9.15 17.66
C ARG A 9 -8.39 -9.45 16.23
N ARG A 10 -8.30 -10.71 15.81
CA ARG A 10 -8.73 -11.15 14.46
C ARG A 10 -10.22 -10.91 14.24
N ALA A 11 -11.05 -11.29 15.20
CA ALA A 11 -12.49 -11.07 15.13
C ALA A 11 -12.83 -9.58 15.03
N ALA A 12 -12.18 -8.71 15.81
CA ALA A 12 -12.39 -7.27 15.79
C ALA A 12 -12.00 -6.65 14.44
N VAL A 13 -10.84 -7.02 13.89
CA VAL A 13 -10.38 -6.51 12.59
C VAL A 13 -11.29 -6.98 11.45
N CYS A 14 -11.72 -8.25 11.46
CA CYS A 14 -12.68 -8.77 10.48
C CYS A 14 -14.05 -8.08 10.59
N ALA A 15 -14.54 -7.85 11.81
CA ALA A 15 -15.80 -7.13 12.03
C ALA A 15 -15.71 -5.68 11.54
N ALA A 16 -14.60 -4.99 11.81
CA ALA A 16 -14.35 -3.64 11.31
C ALA A 16 -14.30 -3.61 9.78
N ALA A 17 -13.63 -4.58 9.14
CA ALA A 17 -13.59 -4.70 7.69
C ALA A 17 -14.98 -4.93 7.08
N LEU A 18 -15.76 -5.85 7.64
CA LEU A 18 -17.13 -6.12 7.19
C LEU A 18 -18.02 -4.89 7.36
N TYR A 19 -17.90 -4.17 8.48
CA TYR A 19 -18.64 -2.93 8.73
C TYR A 19 -18.29 -1.84 7.70
N MET A 20 -17.01 -1.66 7.38
CA MET A 20 -16.55 -0.65 6.41
C MET A 20 -16.97 -0.98 4.99
N VAL A 21 -16.85 -2.24 4.57
CA VAL A 21 -17.32 -2.68 3.25
C VAL A 21 -18.83 -2.56 3.16
N GLY A 22 -19.55 -2.93 4.22
CA GLY A 22 -21.01 -2.80 4.29
C GLY A 22 -21.49 -1.35 4.23
N SER A 23 -20.83 -0.43 4.95
CA SER A 23 -21.18 0.99 4.93
C SER A 23 -20.86 1.65 3.58
N ALA A 24 -19.73 1.28 2.95
CA ALA A 24 -19.40 1.74 1.60
C ALA A 24 -20.38 1.20 0.55
N ALA A 25 -20.77 -0.08 0.63
CA ALA A 25 -21.77 -0.67 -0.27
C ALA A 25 -23.17 -0.04 -0.06
N GLY A 26 -23.56 0.24 1.19
CA GLY A 26 -24.80 0.93 1.52
C GLY A 26 -24.85 2.34 0.91
N LYS A 27 -23.77 3.12 1.07
CA LYS A 27 -23.63 4.44 0.42
C LYS A 27 -23.77 4.35 -1.11
N LEU A 28 -23.17 3.33 -1.72
CA LEU A 28 -23.24 3.13 -3.17
C LEU A 28 -24.68 2.80 -3.64
N LEU A 29 -25.41 1.97 -2.89
CA LEU A 29 -26.81 1.63 -3.18
C LEU A 29 -27.76 2.82 -2.99
N GLU A 30 -27.47 3.69 -2.02
CA GLU A 30 -28.21 4.94 -1.79
C GLU A 30 -27.83 6.04 -2.80
N GLY A 31 -26.89 5.79 -3.71
CA GLY A 31 -26.42 6.77 -4.69
C GLY A 31 -25.58 7.89 -4.08
N GLN A 32 -25.09 7.74 -2.85
CA GLN A 32 -24.18 8.68 -2.22
C GLN A 32 -22.77 8.55 -2.80
N SER A 33 -22.08 9.68 -2.94
CA SER A 33 -20.69 9.71 -3.38
C SER A 33 -19.75 9.17 -2.30
N ILE A 34 -18.86 8.26 -2.67
CA ILE A 34 -17.78 7.78 -1.79
C ILE A 34 -16.77 8.92 -1.58
N SER A 35 -16.54 9.29 -0.32
CA SER A 35 -15.55 10.32 0.02
C SER A 35 -14.12 9.78 -0.05
N ILE A 36 -13.14 10.66 -0.26
CA ILE A 36 -11.71 10.33 -0.17
C ILE A 36 -11.38 9.71 1.20
N MET A 37 -12.05 10.19 2.26
CA MET A 37 -11.86 9.65 3.61
C MET A 37 -12.35 8.21 3.73
N ASP A 38 -13.46 7.86 3.06
CA ASP A 38 -13.97 6.48 3.04
C ASP A 38 -12.99 5.54 2.32
N LEU A 39 -12.43 6.00 1.19
CA LEU A 39 -11.39 5.28 0.44
C LEU A 39 -10.11 5.07 1.27
N PHE A 40 -9.63 6.13 1.94
CA PHE A 40 -8.43 6.04 2.77
C PHE A 40 -8.62 5.06 3.94
N LEU A 41 -9.79 5.13 4.58
CA LEU A 41 -10.14 4.26 5.70
C LEU A 41 -10.26 2.80 5.27
N LEU A 42 -10.82 2.54 4.07
CA LEU A 42 -10.86 1.20 3.48
C LEU A 42 -9.47 0.63 3.25
N VAL A 43 -8.54 1.42 2.70
CA VAL A 43 -7.14 1.01 2.50
C VAL A 43 -6.45 0.69 3.83
N LEU A 44 -6.67 1.52 4.86
CA LEU A 44 -6.10 1.31 6.19
C LEU A 44 -6.62 0.01 6.82
N VAL A 45 -7.92 -0.26 6.70
CA VAL A 45 -8.53 -1.47 7.24
C VAL A 45 -8.06 -2.71 6.47
N LEU A 46 -7.92 -2.63 5.15
CA LEU A 46 -7.35 -3.73 4.37
C LEU A 46 -5.89 -3.99 4.75
N HIS A 47 -5.09 -2.94 4.92
CA HIS A 47 -3.70 -3.04 5.38
C HIS A 47 -3.62 -3.75 6.74
N THR A 48 -4.42 -3.33 7.71
CA THR A 48 -4.44 -3.94 9.05
C THR A 48 -4.95 -5.38 9.05
N LEU A 49 -5.89 -5.72 8.16
CA LEU A 49 -6.40 -7.08 7.98
C LEU A 49 -5.33 -8.01 7.43
N LEU A 50 -4.67 -7.60 6.35
CA LEU A 50 -3.55 -8.36 5.77
C LEU A 50 -2.42 -8.51 6.79
N ASN A 51 -2.04 -7.43 7.48
CA ASN A 51 -0.99 -7.47 8.51
C ASN A 51 -1.33 -8.43 9.66
N THR A 52 -2.60 -8.43 10.12
CA THR A 52 -3.08 -9.31 11.20
C THR A 52 -3.12 -10.78 10.77
N PHE A 53 -3.30 -11.05 9.48
CA PHE A 53 -3.29 -12.40 8.92
C PHE A 53 -1.86 -12.90 8.68
N THR A 54 -0.96 -12.03 8.20
CA THR A 54 0.45 -12.35 7.96
C THR A 54 1.22 -12.61 9.25
N TRP A 55 1.03 -11.79 10.29
CA TRP A 55 1.78 -11.91 11.54
C TRP A 55 0.89 -12.38 12.70
N ASN A 56 1.20 -13.55 13.24
CA ASN A 56 0.48 -14.11 14.37
C ASN A 56 0.86 -13.41 15.69
N SER A 57 2.14 -13.01 15.83
CA SER A 57 2.62 -12.26 16.99
C SER A 57 3.66 -11.20 16.60
N MET A 58 3.82 -10.18 17.46
CA MET A 58 4.89 -9.18 17.32
C MET A 58 6.30 -9.79 17.49
N GLU A 59 6.39 -10.97 18.13
CA GLU A 59 7.64 -11.70 18.29
C GLU A 59 8.04 -12.37 16.96
N GLU A 60 7.11 -13.04 16.28
CA GLU A 60 7.35 -13.62 14.95
C GLU A 60 7.72 -12.58 13.89
N GLU A 61 7.15 -11.38 13.98
CA GLU A 61 7.49 -10.27 13.07
C GLU A 61 8.92 -9.75 13.31
N ARG A 62 9.39 -9.78 14.57
CA ARG A 62 10.71 -9.28 14.97
C ARG A 62 11.81 -10.33 14.94
N ASP A 63 11.45 -11.60 14.84
CA ASP A 63 12.38 -12.70 14.66
C ASP A 63 13.19 -12.53 13.37
N GLU A 64 14.35 -13.19 13.32
CA GLU A 64 15.27 -13.09 12.18
C GLU A 64 14.57 -13.46 10.86
N ARG A 65 13.72 -14.49 10.88
CA ARG A 65 12.92 -14.89 9.73
C ARG A 65 11.90 -13.83 9.32
N GLY A 66 11.23 -13.21 10.30
CA GLY A 66 10.27 -12.13 10.07
C GLY A 66 10.92 -10.90 9.44
N ARG A 67 12.12 -10.55 9.91
CA ARG A 67 12.93 -9.48 9.31
C ARG A 67 13.33 -9.77 7.88
N THR A 68 13.79 -10.96 7.56
CA THR A 68 14.15 -11.33 6.17
C THR A 68 12.95 -11.19 5.25
N ILE A 69 11.80 -11.75 5.63
CA ILE A 69 10.55 -11.66 4.87
C ILE A 69 10.15 -10.19 4.66
N SER A 70 10.22 -9.36 5.71
CA SER A 70 9.92 -7.93 5.61
C SER A 70 10.86 -7.20 4.65
N THR A 71 12.16 -7.51 4.67
CA THR A 71 13.13 -6.86 3.77
C THR A 71 12.97 -7.28 2.31
N GLU A 72 12.74 -8.58 2.06
CA GLU A 72 12.53 -9.09 0.71
C GLU A 72 11.21 -8.59 0.12
N SER A 73 10.13 -8.63 0.91
CA SER A 73 8.83 -8.09 0.50
C SER A 73 8.90 -6.59 0.25
N ALA A 74 9.61 -5.81 1.07
CA ALA A 74 9.79 -4.37 0.83
C ALA A 74 10.50 -4.10 -0.50
N ALA A 75 11.56 -4.86 -0.83
CA ALA A 75 12.25 -4.74 -2.10
C ALA A 75 11.33 -5.12 -3.28
N PHE A 76 10.58 -6.21 -3.16
CA PHE A 76 9.64 -6.63 -4.19
C PHE A 76 8.50 -5.62 -4.40
N SER A 77 7.88 -5.16 -3.31
CA SER A 77 6.80 -4.16 -3.35
C SER A 77 7.25 -2.84 -3.98
N TYR A 78 8.50 -2.42 -3.74
CA TYR A 78 9.05 -1.24 -4.40
C TYR A 78 9.09 -1.39 -5.93
N HIS A 79 9.56 -2.54 -6.44
CA HIS A 79 9.61 -2.79 -7.88
C HIS A 79 8.20 -2.86 -8.48
N VAL A 80 7.26 -3.54 -7.81
CA VAL A 80 5.86 -3.60 -8.23
C VAL A 80 5.24 -2.20 -8.29
N LEU A 81 5.46 -1.37 -7.27
CA LEU A 81 4.95 -0.01 -7.23
C LEU A 81 5.52 0.83 -8.37
N LEU A 82 6.81 0.68 -8.67
CA LEU A 82 7.48 1.39 -9.74
C LEU A 82 6.89 1.03 -11.12
N VAL A 83 6.64 -0.26 -11.36
CA VAL A 83 5.96 -0.73 -12.57
C VAL A 83 4.53 -0.17 -12.66
N LEU A 84 3.77 -0.21 -11.56
CA LEU A 84 2.41 0.33 -11.54
C LEU A 84 2.39 1.84 -11.84
N LEU A 85 3.34 2.58 -11.28
CA LEU A 85 3.47 4.02 -11.49
C LEU A 85 3.83 4.34 -12.95
N LEU A 86 4.72 3.54 -13.56
CA LEU A 86 5.05 3.63 -14.98
C LEU A 86 3.83 3.33 -15.86
N LEU A 87 3.05 2.30 -15.54
CA LEU A 87 1.82 1.96 -16.27
C LEU A 87 0.80 3.08 -16.18
N MET A 88 0.57 3.65 -14.99
CA MET A 88 -0.31 4.81 -14.83
C MET A 88 0.17 6.02 -15.64
N PHE A 89 1.48 6.25 -15.70
CA PHE A 89 2.03 7.33 -16.52
C PHE A 89 1.81 7.11 -18.03
N ILE A 90 1.96 5.87 -18.51
CA ILE A 90 1.69 5.52 -19.92
C ILE A 90 0.21 5.74 -20.25
N VAL A 91 -0.69 5.31 -19.36
CA VAL A 91 -2.14 5.52 -19.52
C VAL A 91 -2.47 7.00 -19.56
N ASP A 92 -1.90 7.79 -18.65
CA ASP A 92 -2.10 9.24 -18.63
C ASP A 92 -1.62 9.92 -19.93
N LEU A 93 -0.42 9.58 -20.39
CA LEU A 93 0.14 10.11 -21.63
C LEU A 93 -0.75 9.75 -22.84
N TRP A 94 -1.31 8.55 -22.86
CA TRP A 94 -2.18 8.09 -23.94
C TRP A 94 -3.54 8.80 -23.94
N LEU A 95 -4.13 9.04 -22.76
CA LEU A 95 -5.36 9.79 -22.59
C LEU A 95 -5.18 11.28 -22.91
N GLY A 96 -4.10 11.91 -22.39
CA GLY A 96 -3.76 13.30 -22.67
C GLY A 96 -3.56 13.56 -24.17
N ARG A 97 -2.85 12.65 -24.87
CA ARG A 97 -2.68 12.72 -26.33
C ARG A 97 -4.01 12.64 -27.08
N ARG A 98 -4.99 11.88 -26.59
CA ARG A 98 -6.34 11.80 -27.20
C ARG A 98 -7.15 13.07 -27.01
N ASN A 99 -6.95 13.77 -25.89
CA ASN A 99 -7.68 15.01 -25.56
C ASN A 99 -6.98 16.30 -26.05
N GLY A 100 -5.80 16.19 -26.69
CA GLY A 100 -5.04 17.34 -27.18
C GLY A 100 -4.26 18.09 -26.10
N GLU A 101 -4.24 17.58 -24.87
CA GLU A 101 -3.47 18.14 -23.76
C GLU A 101 -2.09 17.46 -23.67
N PHE A 102 -1.03 18.25 -23.80
CA PHE A 102 0.33 17.78 -23.56
C PHE A 102 0.54 17.61 -22.05
N VAL A 103 0.53 16.35 -21.59
CA VAL A 103 1.00 15.91 -20.26
C VAL A 103 0.29 16.59 -19.09
N SER A 104 -0.89 16.08 -18.73
CA SER A 104 -1.66 16.60 -17.59
C SER A 104 -1.02 16.26 -16.23
N ASN A 105 -0.48 15.04 -16.05
CA ASN A 105 0.00 14.59 -14.73
C ASN A 105 1.52 14.68 -14.53
N VAL A 106 2.06 15.90 -14.57
CA VAL A 106 3.43 16.22 -14.15
C VAL A 106 3.81 15.62 -12.78
N PRO A 107 2.94 15.62 -11.74
CA PRO A 107 3.29 15.03 -10.44
C PRO A 107 3.60 13.53 -10.51
N LEU A 108 2.89 12.78 -11.36
CA LEU A 108 3.07 11.32 -11.48
C LEU A 108 4.44 10.98 -12.07
N PHE A 109 4.87 11.76 -13.08
CA PHE A 109 6.21 11.65 -13.66
C PHE A 109 7.30 11.98 -12.64
N VAL A 110 7.12 13.04 -11.86
CA VAL A 110 8.09 13.42 -10.81
C VAL A 110 8.24 12.32 -9.76
N VAL A 111 7.12 11.71 -9.31
CA VAL A 111 7.18 10.59 -8.35
C VAL A 111 7.88 9.37 -8.97
N LEU A 112 7.69 9.10 -10.27
CA LEU A 112 8.38 8.02 -10.97
C LEU A 112 9.89 8.24 -11.04
N CYS A 113 10.33 9.45 -11.43
CA CYS A 113 11.74 9.81 -11.44
C CYS A 113 12.34 9.73 -10.03
N ALA A 114 11.63 10.24 -9.02
CA ALA A 114 12.07 10.17 -7.63
C ALA A 114 12.18 8.72 -7.15
N ALA A 115 11.22 7.87 -7.49
CA ALA A 115 11.24 6.45 -7.16
C ALA A 115 12.52 5.81 -7.72
N LEU A 116 12.80 5.95 -9.02
CA LEU A 116 13.99 5.37 -9.68
C LEU A 116 15.32 5.78 -9.04
N ILE A 117 15.43 7.02 -8.56
CA ILE A 117 16.64 7.55 -7.91
C ILE A 117 16.73 7.12 -6.44
N LEU A 118 15.60 6.85 -5.78
CA LEU A 118 15.55 6.55 -4.35
C LEU A 118 16.33 5.29 -3.99
N GLN A 119 16.22 4.22 -4.78
CA GLN A 119 16.94 2.96 -4.51
C GLN A 119 18.47 3.15 -4.52
N PRO A 120 19.12 3.68 -5.58
CA PRO A 120 20.56 3.86 -5.59
C PRO A 120 21.04 4.86 -4.52
N VAL A 121 20.23 5.88 -4.18
CA VAL A 121 20.54 6.82 -3.09
C VAL A 121 20.54 6.11 -1.72
N VAL A 122 19.54 5.27 -1.46
CA VAL A 122 19.45 4.49 -0.21
C VAL A 122 20.57 3.45 -0.14
N GLU A 123 20.89 2.77 -1.23
CA GLU A 123 22.02 1.84 -1.32
C GLU A 123 23.35 2.54 -1.03
N TRP A 124 23.60 3.70 -1.65
CA TRP A 124 24.79 4.51 -1.42
C TRP A 124 24.92 4.94 0.05
N TRP A 125 23.81 5.37 0.67
CA TRP A 125 23.81 5.77 2.07
C TRP A 125 24.10 4.59 3.02
N LYS A 126 23.50 3.42 2.77
CA LYS A 126 23.78 2.20 3.54
C LYS A 126 25.21 1.72 3.37
N ALA A 127 25.74 1.74 2.15
CA ALA A 127 27.12 1.33 1.86
C ALA A 127 28.16 2.16 2.64
N ARG A 128 27.90 3.46 2.86
CA ARG A 128 28.76 4.32 3.69
C ARG A 128 28.64 4.07 5.20
N LYS A 129 27.55 3.48 5.67
CA LYS A 129 27.35 3.14 7.08
C LYS A 129 27.96 1.78 7.46
N HIS A 130 28.17 0.90 6.48
CA HIS A 130 28.73 -0.44 6.68
C HIS A 130 30.20 -0.57 6.23
N ARG A 131 30.79 0.50 5.68
CA ARG A 131 32.25 0.68 5.55
C ARG A 131 32.78 1.42 6.77
#